data_AF-A0A8J2WSP6-F1
#
_entry.id   AF-A0A8J2WSP6-F1
#
_cell.length_a   1.000
_cell.length_b   1.000
_cell.length_c   1.000
_cell.angle_alpha   90.00
_cell.angle_beta   90.00
_cell.angle_gamma   90.00
#
_symmetry.space_group_name_H-M   'P 1'
#
loop_
_entity.id
_entity.type
_entity.pdbx_description
1 polymer ?
#
loop_
_entity_poly.entity_id
_entity_poly.type
_entity_poly.pdbx_seq_one_letter_code
_entity_poly.pdbx_strand_id
1 'polypeptide(L)'
;MKFIRHKASRRDATLILVLILETHLLYNQVLSDLFQKYVLPSLKYLRDNSKAVVPIVDMALVSGLLKMLEGAIVAETANDRFKLEMVFVFCAIWAFGSALTLSDDGHDNQADFSEWWKSQFKQVRLPTRDTVFDYWLDPISNKFEPWRQN
;
A
#
# COMPACT_ATOMS: atom_id res chain seq x y z
N MET A 1 5.29 13.43 45.21
CA MET A 1 5.09 13.09 43.78
C MET A 1 5.39 14.33 42.95
N LYS A 2 6.66 14.53 42.54
CA LYS A 2 7.12 15.73 41.82
C LYS A 2 6.96 15.50 40.32
N PHE A 3 6.01 16.20 39.70
CA PHE A 3 6.01 16.40 38.25
C PHE A 3 7.27 17.20 37.88
N ILE A 4 8.26 16.53 37.29
CA ILE A 4 9.39 17.19 36.65
C ILE A 4 8.82 17.84 35.38
N ARG A 5 8.43 19.11 35.49
CA ARG A 5 8.25 20.00 34.33
C ARG A 5 9.62 20.20 33.69
N HIS A 6 9.94 19.39 32.69
CA HIS A 6 11.01 19.72 31.75
C HIS A 6 10.62 21.01 31.05
N LYS A 7 11.38 22.09 31.28
CA LYS A 7 11.26 23.35 30.54
C LYS A 7 11.63 23.07 29.08
N ALA A 8 10.64 22.86 28.22
CA ALA A 8 10.83 23.03 26.78
C ALA A 8 11.14 24.51 26.53
N SER A 9 12.39 24.79 26.14
CA SER A 9 12.86 26.13 25.79
C SER A 9 12.14 26.58 24.51
N ARG A 10 11.70 27.84 24.44
CA ARG A 10 11.09 28.50 23.26
C ARG A 10 12.11 28.78 22.14
N ARG A 11 13.04 27.86 21.92
CA ARG A 11 13.95 27.75 20.79
C ARG A 11 13.74 26.31 20.35
N ASP A 12 12.82 26.03 19.45
CA ASP A 12 13.03 26.31 18.05
C ASP A 12 11.73 26.00 17.28
N ALA A 13 10.88 27.01 17.07
CA ALA A 13 9.80 26.88 16.08
C ALA A 13 10.38 26.52 14.70
N THR A 14 11.62 26.95 14.43
CA THR A 14 12.42 26.58 13.26
C THR A 14 12.79 25.09 13.25
N LEU A 15 13.23 24.47 14.36
CA LEU A 15 13.43 23.01 14.41
C LEU A 15 12.11 22.26 14.30
N ILE A 16 11.02 22.75 14.89
CA ILE A 16 9.71 22.10 14.74
C ILE A 16 9.26 22.16 13.27
N LEU A 17 9.41 23.32 12.61
CA LEU A 17 9.13 23.47 11.19
C LEU A 17 10.09 22.66 10.30
N VAL A 18 11.38 22.61 10.63
CA VAL A 18 12.38 21.81 9.92
C VAL A 18 12.10 20.33 10.10
N LEU A 19 11.72 19.85 11.29
CA LEU A 19 11.30 18.48 11.53
C LEU A 19 9.98 18.15 10.81
N ILE A 20 9.02 19.08 10.75
CA ILE A 20 7.78 18.90 9.98
C ILE A 20 8.09 18.86 8.47
N LEU A 21 8.99 19.72 7.98
CA LEU A 21 9.38 19.75 6.58
C LEU A 21 10.23 18.53 6.20
N GLU A 22 11.16 18.10 7.05
CA GLU A 22 11.97 16.91 6.87
C GLU A 22 11.10 15.65 6.94
N THR A 23 10.17 15.56 7.89
CA THR A 23 9.21 14.44 7.93
C THR A 23 8.31 14.44 6.69
N HIS A 24 7.83 15.60 6.22
CA HIS A 24 7.04 15.70 4.99
C HIS A 24 7.85 15.37 3.72
N LEU A 25 9.10 15.82 3.63
CA LEU A 25 10.01 15.51 2.52
C LEU A 25 10.40 14.03 2.52
N LEU A 26 10.74 13.46 3.68
CA LEU A 26 11.06 12.04 3.83
C LEU A 26 9.83 11.18 3.55
N TYR A 27 8.65 11.58 4.02
CA TYR A 27 7.38 10.93 3.71
C TYR A 27 7.10 10.93 2.20
N ASN A 28 7.31 12.06 1.53
CA ASN A 28 7.17 12.16 0.07
C ASN A 28 8.20 11.30 -0.68
N GLN A 29 9.43 11.20 -0.19
CA GLN A 29 10.46 10.31 -0.76
C GLN A 29 10.10 8.84 -0.58
N VAL A 30 9.70 8.42 0.63
CA VAL A 30 9.29 7.03 0.89
C VAL A 30 8.09 6.65 0.03
N LEU A 31 7.07 7.50 -0.08
CA LEU A 31 5.96 7.26 -0.99
C LEU A 31 6.42 7.16 -2.44
N SER A 32 7.29 8.07 -2.90
CA SER A 32 7.85 8.01 -4.26
C SER A 32 8.55 6.68 -4.54
N ASP A 33 9.37 6.19 -3.60
CA ASP A 33 10.04 4.89 -3.69
C ASP A 33 9.01 3.75 -3.78
N LEU A 34 7.94 3.78 -2.97
CA LEU A 34 6.88 2.77 -2.99
C LEU A 34 6.12 2.80 -4.32
N PHE A 35 5.84 3.98 -4.88
CA PHE A 35 5.24 4.10 -6.22
C PHE A 35 6.13 3.49 -7.30
N GLN A 36 7.42 3.81 -7.31
CA GLN A 36 8.35 3.21 -8.28
C GLN A 36 8.45 1.70 -8.12
N LYS A 37 8.50 1.23 -6.88
CA LYS A 37 8.66 -0.18 -6.53
C LYS A 37 7.44 -1.02 -6.89
N TYR A 38 6.24 -0.55 -6.58
CA TYR A 38 5.02 -1.36 -6.66
C TYR A 38 4.13 -0.97 -7.85
N VAL A 39 3.99 0.31 -8.16
CA VAL A 39 3.01 0.77 -9.17
C VAL A 39 3.53 0.53 -10.58
N LEU A 40 4.78 0.92 -10.89
CA LEU A 40 5.32 0.77 -12.25
C LEU A 40 5.32 -0.70 -12.72
N PRO A 41 5.81 -1.70 -11.94
CA PRO A 41 5.77 -3.09 -12.37
C PRO A 41 4.35 -3.64 -12.46
N SER A 42 3.43 -3.19 -11.59
CA SER A 42 2.03 -3.63 -11.61
C SER A 42 1.29 -3.11 -12.84
N LEU A 43 1.42 -1.84 -13.18
CA LEU A 43 0.82 -1.29 -14.39
C LEU A 43 1.36 -1.97 -15.64
N LYS A 44 2.68 -2.26 -15.67
CA LYS A 44 3.29 -3.02 -16.77
C LYS A 44 2.68 -4.43 -16.87
N TYR A 45 2.60 -5.16 -15.77
CA TYR A 45 1.99 -6.50 -15.76
C TYR A 45 0.54 -6.46 -16.24
N LEU A 46 -0.28 -5.54 -15.71
CA LEU A 46 -1.69 -5.43 -16.08
C LEU A 46 -1.84 -5.09 -17.56
N ARG A 47 -1.01 -4.19 -18.10
CA ARG A 47 -1.03 -3.87 -19.53
C ARG A 47 -0.67 -5.07 -20.41
N ASP A 48 0.32 -5.86 -19.99
CA ASP A 48 0.84 -6.98 -20.77
C ASP A 48 -0.05 -8.23 -20.67
N ASN A 49 -0.87 -8.37 -19.61
CA ASN A 49 -1.58 -9.61 -19.29
C ASN A 49 -3.10 -9.46 -19.14
N SER A 50 -3.64 -8.26 -18.89
CA SER A 50 -5.09 -8.10 -18.75
C SER A 50 -5.78 -8.15 -20.11
N LYS A 51 -6.69 -9.12 -20.28
CA LYS A 51 -7.68 -9.15 -21.37
C LYS A 51 -8.94 -8.38 -20.97
N ALA A 52 -8.79 -7.17 -20.43
CA ALA A 52 -9.93 -6.43 -19.91
C ALA A 52 -10.91 -6.08 -21.04
N VAL A 53 -12.19 -6.42 -20.87
CA VAL A 53 -13.28 -6.06 -21.79
C VAL A 53 -13.37 -4.54 -21.97
N VAL A 54 -13.00 -3.78 -20.93
CA VAL A 54 -12.85 -2.33 -20.94
C VAL A 54 -11.36 -1.99 -20.90
N PRO A 55 -10.86 -1.06 -21.74
CA PRO A 55 -9.47 -0.62 -21.67
C PRO A 55 -9.12 -0.12 -20.27
N ILE A 56 -8.18 -0.79 -19.61
CA ILE A 56 -7.65 -0.34 -18.32
C ILE A 56 -6.78 0.88 -18.59
N VAL A 57 -7.20 2.03 -18.07
CA VAL A 57 -6.42 3.27 -18.14
C VAL A 57 -5.58 3.38 -16.88
N ASP A 58 -4.26 3.48 -17.02
CA ASP A 58 -3.31 3.61 -15.90
C ASP A 58 -3.75 4.68 -14.88
N MET A 59 -4.27 5.81 -15.36
CA MET A 59 -4.79 6.88 -14.51
C MET A 59 -5.95 6.45 -13.62
N ALA A 60 -6.85 5.58 -14.10
CA ALA A 60 -7.98 5.09 -13.32
C ALA A 60 -7.52 4.16 -12.19
N LEU A 61 -6.58 3.25 -12.49
CA LEU A 61 -5.97 2.37 -11.49
C LEU A 61 -5.21 3.16 -10.41
N VAL A 62 -4.38 4.12 -10.84
CA VAL A 62 -3.62 4.97 -9.93
C VAL A 62 -4.56 5.84 -9.09
N SER A 63 -5.64 6.37 -9.68
CA SER A 63 -6.64 7.13 -8.92
C SER A 63 -7.34 6.26 -7.87
N GLY A 64 -7.66 5.01 -8.20
CA GLY A 64 -8.22 4.04 -7.25
C GLY A 64 -7.27 3.78 -6.08
N LEU A 65 -5.98 3.57 -6.37
CA LEU A 65 -4.94 3.42 -5.34
C LEU A 65 -4.85 4.65 -4.43
N LEU A 66 -4.74 5.85 -5.02
CA LEU A 66 -4.63 7.09 -4.25
C LEU A 66 -5.84 7.31 -3.33
N LYS A 67 -7.04 6.98 -3.80
CA LYS A 67 -8.27 7.08 -3.00
C LYS A 67 -8.31 6.09 -1.84
N MET A 68 -7.79 4.88 -2.02
CA MET A 68 -7.63 3.93 -0.91
C MET A 68 -6.58 4.40 0.10
N LEU A 69 -5.44 4.93 -0.37
CA LEU A 69 -4.38 5.45 0.49
C LEU A 69 -4.85 6.65 1.31
N GLU A 70 -5.66 7.55 0.73
CA GLU A 70 -6.24 8.70 1.45
C GLU A 70 -7.06 8.27 2.66
N GLY A 71 -7.80 7.15 2.56
CA GLY A 71 -8.58 6.59 3.66
C GLY A 71 -7.79 5.72 4.64
N ALA A 72 -6.65 5.16 4.21
CA ALA A 72 -5.90 4.16 4.99
C ALA A 72 -4.66 4.74 5.70
N ILE A 73 -4.05 5.81 5.19
CA ILE A 73 -2.89 6.43 5.81
C ILE A 73 -3.34 7.36 6.94
N VAL A 74 -2.95 7.01 8.16
CA VAL A 74 -3.09 7.81 9.37
C VAL A 74 -1.73 8.22 9.93
N ALA A 75 -1.68 9.19 10.85
CA ALA A 75 -0.44 9.74 11.40
C ALA A 75 0.51 8.66 11.96
N GLU A 76 -0.05 7.61 12.56
CA GLU A 76 0.69 6.47 13.12
C GLU A 76 1.36 5.61 12.04
N THR A 77 0.78 5.54 10.85
CA THR A 77 1.34 4.78 9.71
C THR A 77 2.33 5.61 8.90
N ALA A 78 2.11 6.93 8.81
CA ALA A 78 2.96 7.84 8.02
C ALA A 78 4.39 7.98 8.57
N ASN A 79 4.57 7.80 9.89
CA ASN A 79 5.86 7.94 10.56
C ASN A 79 6.66 6.63 10.64
N ASP A 80 6.10 5.51 10.19
CA ASP A 80 6.72 4.19 10.24
C ASP A 80 6.79 3.60 8.82
N ARG A 81 7.99 3.58 8.24
CA ARG A 81 8.21 3.09 6.86
C ARG A 81 7.68 1.68 6.65
N PHE A 82 7.79 0.80 7.65
CA PHE A 82 7.33 -0.59 7.52
C PHE A 82 5.80 -0.65 7.52
N LYS A 83 5.14 0.08 8.43
CA LYS A 83 3.67 0.17 8.42
C LYS A 83 3.14 0.81 7.14
N LEU A 84 3.78 1.88 6.68
CA LEU A 84 3.42 2.55 5.43
C LEU A 84 3.54 1.61 4.23
N GLU A 85 4.61 0.82 4.14
CA GLU A 85 4.79 -0.17 3.07
C GLU A 85 3.71 -1.27 3.13
N MET A 86 3.33 -1.74 4.32
CA MET A 86 2.26 -2.74 4.49
C MET A 86 0.90 -2.19 4.04
N VAL A 87 0.54 -0.97 4.47
CA VAL A 87 -0.68 -0.28 4.03
C VAL A 87 -0.67 -0.06 2.52
N PHE A 88 0.47 0.39 1.97
CA PHE A 88 0.62 0.61 0.54
C PHE A 88 0.39 -0.66 -0.27
N VAL A 89 1.01 -1.77 0.15
CA VAL A 89 0.84 -3.08 -0.49
C VAL A 89 -0.62 -3.53 -0.44
N PHE A 90 -1.27 -3.41 0.71
CA PHE A 90 -2.69 -3.74 0.84
C PHE A 90 -3.54 -2.91 -0.13
N CYS A 91 -3.40 -1.58 -0.14
CA CYS A 91 -4.15 -0.71 -1.04
C CYS A 91 -3.86 -1.00 -2.52
N ALA A 92 -2.61 -1.29 -2.90
CA ALA A 92 -2.22 -1.58 -4.27
C ALA A 92 -2.80 -2.90 -4.78
N ILE A 93 -2.79 -3.96 -3.96
CA ILE A 93 -3.42 -5.25 -4.30
C ILE A 93 -4.89 -5.04 -4.62
N TRP A 94 -5.62 -4.34 -3.75
CA TRP A 94 -7.06 -4.14 -3.90
C TRP A 94 -7.40 -3.19 -5.05
N ALA A 95 -6.70 -2.06 -5.18
CA ALA A 95 -6.95 -1.11 -6.25
C ALA A 95 -6.72 -1.75 -7.63
N PHE A 96 -5.62 -2.49 -7.80
CA PHE A 96 -5.27 -3.08 -9.09
C PHE A 96 -6.01 -4.38 -9.38
N GLY A 97 -6.23 -5.23 -8.38
CA GLY A 97 -6.98 -6.47 -8.51
C GLY A 97 -8.47 -6.27 -8.73
N SER A 98 -9.04 -5.13 -8.32
CA SER A 98 -10.45 -4.81 -8.56
C SER A 98 -10.82 -4.70 -10.04
N ALA A 99 -9.84 -4.40 -10.91
CA ALA A 99 -10.02 -4.31 -12.34
C ALA A 99 -9.97 -5.67 -13.06
N LEU A 100 -9.63 -6.75 -12.33
CA LEU A 100 -9.46 -8.08 -12.88
C LEU A 100 -10.71 -8.93 -12.64
N THR A 101 -11.21 -9.54 -13.71
CA THR A 101 -12.37 -10.42 -13.70
C THR A 101 -12.04 -11.75 -14.37
N LEU A 102 -12.95 -12.71 -14.27
CA LEU A 102 -12.96 -13.85 -15.18
C LEU A 102 -13.08 -13.34 -16.62
N SER A 103 -12.25 -13.87 -17.51
CA SER A 103 -12.34 -13.63 -18.95
C SER A 103 -13.50 -14.42 -19.55
N ASP A 104 -13.92 -14.08 -20.77
CA ASP A 104 -15.00 -14.76 -21.48
C ASP A 104 -14.74 -16.27 -21.72
N ASP A 105 -13.46 -16.68 -21.74
CA ASP A 105 -13.01 -18.08 -21.85
C ASP A 105 -12.94 -18.82 -20.49
N GLY A 106 -13.37 -18.17 -19.41
CA GLY A 106 -13.32 -18.71 -18.05
C GLY A 106 -11.95 -18.59 -17.37
N HIS A 107 -10.98 -17.91 -17.98
CA HIS A 107 -9.66 -17.69 -17.39
C HIS A 107 -9.71 -16.69 -16.22
N ASP A 108 -9.12 -17.07 -15.09
CA ASP A 108 -9.12 -16.28 -13.85
C ASP A 108 -7.90 -15.34 -13.76
N ASN A 109 -8.07 -14.11 -14.27
CA ASN A 109 -7.01 -13.11 -14.22
C ASN A 109 -6.65 -12.68 -12.78
N GLN A 110 -7.56 -12.83 -11.80
CA GLN A 110 -7.27 -12.51 -10.40
C GLN A 110 -6.29 -13.52 -9.79
N ALA A 111 -6.48 -14.80 -10.09
CA ALA A 111 -5.58 -15.86 -9.66
C ALA A 111 -4.15 -15.65 -10.21
N ASP A 112 -4.03 -15.36 -11.51
CA ASP A 112 -2.76 -15.09 -12.16
C ASP A 112 -2.05 -13.86 -11.58
N PHE A 113 -2.79 -12.76 -11.38
CA PHE A 113 -2.25 -11.57 -10.72
C PHE A 113 -1.78 -11.86 -9.29
N SER A 114 -2.51 -12.67 -8.54
CA SER A 114 -2.15 -13.08 -7.18
C SER A 114 -0.84 -13.87 -7.16
N GLU A 115 -0.66 -14.82 -8.07
CA GLU A 115 0.58 -15.58 -8.19
C GLU A 115 1.74 -14.69 -8.62
N TRP A 116 1.52 -13.85 -9.64
CA TRP A 116 2.49 -12.87 -10.09
C TRP A 116 2.94 -11.94 -8.96
N TRP A 117 1.99 -11.34 -8.21
CA TRP A 117 2.27 -10.43 -7.12
C TRP A 117 3.16 -11.09 -6.06
N LYS A 118 2.79 -12.30 -5.61
CA LYS A 118 3.59 -13.09 -4.64
C LYS A 118 4.98 -13.42 -5.17
N SER A 119 5.14 -13.64 -6.47
CA SER A 119 6.44 -13.92 -7.10
C SER A 119 7.34 -12.68 -7.20
N GLN A 120 6.77 -11.51 -7.53
CA GLN A 120 7.51 -10.28 -7.76
C GLN A 120 7.89 -9.58 -6.44
N PHE A 121 6.94 -9.52 -5.50
CA PHE A 121 7.09 -8.71 -4.29
C PHE A 121 7.28 -9.59 -3.06
N LYS A 122 8.56 -9.85 -2.72
CA LYS A 122 8.93 -10.75 -1.61
C LYS A 122 9.19 -10.05 -0.27
N GLN A 123 9.31 -8.72 -0.28
CA GLN A 123 9.66 -7.94 0.92
C GLN A 123 8.51 -7.93 1.94
N VAL A 124 7.28 -7.70 1.46
CA VAL A 124 6.08 -7.87 2.28
C VAL A 124 5.65 -9.33 2.15
N ARG A 125 5.70 -10.06 3.27
CA ARG A 125 5.36 -11.48 3.29
C ARG A 125 3.85 -11.65 3.35
N LEU A 126 3.28 -12.16 2.26
CA LEU A 126 1.90 -12.61 2.18
C LEU A 126 1.84 -14.12 2.44
N PRO A 127 0.79 -14.64 3.09
CA PRO A 127 0.64 -16.08 3.24
C PRO A 127 0.44 -16.75 1.87
N THR A 128 0.95 -17.99 1.73
CA THR A 128 1.08 -18.63 0.41
C THR A 128 -0.11 -19.49 0.01
N ARG A 129 -0.92 -19.93 0.98
CA ARG A 129 -1.97 -20.94 0.78
C ARG A 129 -3.06 -20.45 -0.17
N ASP A 130 -3.51 -19.22 0.00
CA ASP A 130 -4.65 -18.66 -0.71
C ASP A 130 -4.21 -17.51 -1.63
N THR A 131 -5.17 -16.81 -2.24
CA THR A 131 -4.87 -15.66 -3.08
C THR A 131 -4.52 -14.44 -2.24
N VAL A 132 -3.87 -13.43 -2.83
CA VAL A 132 -3.61 -12.16 -2.15
C VAL A 132 -4.90 -11.44 -1.69
N PHE A 133 -6.05 -11.81 -2.26
CA PHE A 133 -7.37 -11.26 -1.93
C PHE A 133 -8.03 -11.96 -0.74
N ASP A 134 -7.54 -13.14 -0.33
CA ASP A 134 -8.06 -13.90 0.80
C ASP A 134 -7.57 -13.37 2.18
N TYR A 135 -6.80 -12.27 2.18
CA TYR A 135 -6.22 -11.67 3.38
C TYR A 135 -6.59 -10.20 3.56
N TRP A 136 -6.70 -9.78 4.82
CA TRP A 136 -6.88 -8.38 5.23
C TRP A 136 -5.69 -7.90 6.05
N LEU A 137 -5.43 -6.60 6.06
CA LEU A 137 -4.39 -6.00 6.88
C LEU A 137 -4.96 -5.63 8.25
N ASP A 138 -4.52 -6.30 9.31
CA ASP A 138 -4.90 -5.96 10.68
C ASP A 138 -4.26 -4.63 11.11
N PRO A 139 -5.06 -3.59 11.41
CA PRO A 139 -4.53 -2.28 11.79
C PRO A 139 -3.80 -2.29 13.15
N ILE A 140 -4.04 -3.31 13.99
CA ILE A 140 -3.42 -3.44 15.31
C ILE A 140 -2.06 -4.15 15.19
N SER A 141 -2.04 -5.36 14.63
CA SER A 141 -0.80 -6.14 14.50
C SER A 141 0.06 -5.75 13.29
N ASN A 142 -0.51 -5.02 12.33
CA ASN A 142 0.09 -4.66 11.04
C ASN A 142 0.57 -5.91 10.27
N LYS A 143 -0.28 -6.93 10.22
CA LYS A 143 -0.05 -8.21 9.53
C LYS A 143 -1.22 -8.58 8.65
N PHE A 144 -0.95 -9.39 7.63
CA PHE A 144 -1.99 -9.96 6.78
C PHE A 144 -2.61 -11.19 7.44
N GLU A 145 -3.89 -11.10 7.75
CA GLU A 145 -4.69 -12.15 8.40
C GLU A 145 -5.76 -12.67 7.42
N PRO A 146 -6.14 -13.96 7.47
CA PRO A 146 -7.12 -14.52 6.54
C PRO A 146 -8.54 -14.03 6.84
N TRP A 147 -9.34 -13.74 5.80
CA TRP A 147 -10.74 -13.33 5.98
C TRP A 147 -11.62 -14.39 6.64
N ARG A 148 -11.36 -15.68 6.36
CA ARG A 148 -12.23 -16.82 6.75
C ARG A 148 -12.10 -17.23 8.23
N GLN A 149 -11.42 -16.45 9.07
CA GLN A 149 -11.25 -16.74 10.50
C GLN A 149 -12.16 -15.91 11.44
N ASN A 150 -13.19 -15.25 10.91
CA ASN A 150 -14.24 -14.60 11.71
C ASN A 150 -15.52 -15.44 11.78
#